data_AF-A0AA36HZD4-F1
#
_entry.id   AF-A0AA36HZD4-F1
#
_cell.length_a   1.000
_cell.length_b   1.000
_cell.length_c   1.000
_cell.angle_alpha   90.00
_cell.angle_beta   90.00
_cell.angle_gamma   90.00
#
_symmetry.space_group_name_H-M   'P 1'
#
loop_
_entity.id
_entity.type
_entity.pdbx_description
1 polymer ?
#
loop_
_entity_poly.entity_id
_entity_poly.type
_entity_poly.pdbx_seq_one_letter_code
_entity_poly.pdbx_strand_id
1 'polypeptide(L)' 'MLRFPNGVVYVGQFRKGEFHGQGALVYPNGGRYQATWERGYAVEGRYVFNDGLLYEDKNWQYVWGCLSIPR' A
#
# COMPACT_ATOMS: atom_id res chain seq x y z
N MET A 1 -10.27 0.27 10.13
CA MET A 1 -10.06 1.26 9.04
C MET A 1 -9.35 2.48 9.62
N LEU A 2 -8.42 3.09 8.90
CA LEU A 2 -7.71 4.30 9.28
C LEU A 2 -7.92 5.36 8.19
N ARG A 3 -8.26 6.58 8.57
CA ARG A 3 -8.45 7.70 7.63
C ARG A 3 -7.34 8.71 7.86
N PHE A 4 -6.60 8.99 6.81
CA PHE A 4 -5.54 9.99 6.83
C PHE A 4 -6.11 11.38 6.55
N PRO A 5 -5.46 12.45 7.06
CA PRO A 5 -5.91 13.83 6.84
C PRO A 5 -5.86 14.24 5.36
N ASN A 6 -5.06 13.57 4.54
CA ASN A 6 -5.01 13.76 3.08
C ASN A 6 -6.18 13.09 2.33
N GLY A 7 -7.16 12.51 3.05
CA GLY A 7 -8.32 11.84 2.46
C GLY A 7 -8.08 10.40 2.04
N VAL A 8 -6.86 9.87 2.18
CA VAL A 8 -6.56 8.45 1.93
C VAL A 8 -7.14 7.60 3.06
N VAL A 9 -7.73 6.47 2.72
CA VAL A 9 -8.34 5.55 3.67
C VAL A 9 -7.66 4.20 3.59
N TYR A 10 -7.05 3.76 4.67
CA TYR A 10 -6.56 2.39 4.81
C TYR A 10 -7.65 1.47 5.37
N VAL A 11 -7.88 0.37 4.66
CA VAL A 11 -8.80 -0.70 5.03
C VAL A 11 -8.03 -2.01 5.07
N GLY A 12 -7.64 -2.45 6.25
CA GLY A 12 -6.86 -3.67 6.43
C GLY A 12 -6.70 -4.00 7.90
N GLN A 13 -5.89 -5.03 8.15
CA GLN A 13 -5.56 -5.44 9.51
C GLN A 13 -4.41 -4.59 10.07
N PHE A 14 -4.42 -4.46 11.38
CA PHE A 14 -3.40 -3.76 12.13
C PHE A 14 -2.85 -4.69 13.18
N ARG A 15 -1.53 -4.67 13.36
CA ARG A 15 -0.87 -5.41 14.43
C ARG A 15 0.09 -4.48 15.14
N LYS A 16 -0.08 -4.32 16.46
CA LYS A 16 0.72 -3.41 17.29
C LYS A 16 0.73 -1.94 16.82
N GLY A 17 -0.36 -1.49 16.20
CA GLY A 17 -0.47 -0.12 15.67
C GLY A 17 0.13 0.07 14.27
N GLU A 18 0.71 -0.97 13.68
CA GLU A 18 1.28 -0.94 12.33
C GLU A 18 0.39 -1.72 11.36
N PHE A 19 0.48 -1.40 10.06
CA PHE A 19 -0.20 -2.17 9.02
C PHE A 19 0.32 -3.60 8.97
N HIS A 20 -0.59 -4.57 8.96
CA HIS A 20 -0.23 -5.98 8.92
C HIS A 20 -1.26 -6.81 8.16
N GLY A 21 -0.83 -7.92 7.55
CA GLY A 21 -1.72 -8.78 6.77
C GLY A 21 -2.24 -8.08 5.51
N GLN A 22 -3.38 -8.51 5.00
CA GLN A 22 -3.96 -7.91 3.80
C GLN A 22 -4.64 -6.57 4.11
N GLY A 23 -4.34 -5.55 3.31
CA GLY A 23 -4.94 -4.23 3.44
C GLY A 23 -4.93 -3.43 2.15
N ALA A 24 -5.88 -2.50 2.04
CA ALA A 24 -6.06 -1.65 0.88
C ALA A 24 -6.03 -0.17 1.26
N LEU A 25 -5.22 0.64 0.56
CA LEU A 25 -5.31 2.10 0.60
C LEU A 25 -6.27 2.55 -0.50
N VAL A 26 -7.32 3.27 -0.12
CA VAL A 26 -8.27 3.91 -1.01
C VAL A 26 -7.93 5.38 -1.06
N TYR A 27 -7.57 5.87 -2.23
CA TYR A 27 -7.23 7.25 -2.47
C TYR A 27 -8.49 8.03 -2.87
N PRO A 28 -8.60 9.32 -2.51
CA PRO A 28 -9.76 10.13 -2.83
C PRO A 28 -9.92 10.37 -4.34
N ASN A 29 -8.86 10.15 -5.13
CA ASN A 29 -8.88 10.19 -6.59
C ASN A 29 -9.54 8.94 -7.23
N GLY A 30 -10.02 7.98 -6.43
CA GLY A 30 -10.61 6.72 -6.90
C GLY A 30 -9.60 5.57 -7.06
N GLY A 31 -8.31 5.85 -6.89
CA GLY A 31 -7.26 4.84 -6.89
C GLY A 31 -7.34 3.92 -5.68
N ARG A 32 -6.98 2.64 -5.85
CA ARG A 32 -7.01 1.63 -4.79
C ARG A 32 -5.73 0.82 -4.83
N TYR A 33 -4.95 0.88 -3.77
CA TYR A 33 -3.73 0.10 -3.61
C TYR A 33 -3.97 -1.06 -2.66
N GLN A 34 -4.12 -2.27 -3.19
CA GLN A 34 -4.23 -3.49 -2.39
C GLN A 34 -2.85 -4.09 -2.19
N ALA A 35 -2.43 -4.24 -0.95
CA ALA A 35 -1.15 -4.83 -0.61
C ALA A 35 -1.22 -5.73 0.63
N THR A 36 -0.26 -6.63 0.73
CA THR A 36 0.06 -7.36 1.95
C THR A 36 1.08 -6.55 2.72
N TRP A 37 0.76 -6.27 3.98
CA TRP A 37 1.53 -5.42 4.88
C TRP A 37 2.24 -6.29 5.92
N GLU A 38 3.50 -6.01 6.18
CA GLU A 38 4.26 -6.64 7.26
C GLU A 38 5.05 -5.57 8.01
N ARG A 39 4.78 -5.42 9.33
CA ARG A 39 5.43 -4.39 10.18
C ARG A 39 5.34 -2.98 9.60
N GLY A 40 4.19 -2.64 9.01
CA GLY A 40 3.97 -1.33 8.38
C GLY A 40 4.43 -1.21 6.92
N TYR A 41 5.14 -2.21 6.37
CA TYR A 41 5.67 -2.17 5.01
C TYR A 41 4.81 -2.99 4.05
N ALA A 42 4.54 -2.45 2.86
CA ALA A 42 3.92 -3.23 1.78
C ALA A 42 4.95 -4.20 1.21
N VAL A 43 4.71 -5.51 1.36
CA VAL A 43 5.58 -6.58 0.86
C VAL A 43 5.24 -6.91 -0.59
N GLU A 44 3.95 -6.95 -0.92
CA GLU A 44 3.44 -7.21 -2.26
C GLU A 44 2.14 -6.46 -2.42
N GLY A 45 1.95 -5.77 -3.55
CA GLY A 45 0.71 -5.06 -3.79
C GLY A 45 0.49 -4.68 -5.23
N ARG A 46 -0.78 -4.42 -5.54
CA ARG A 46 -1.26 -3.94 -6.83
C ARG A 46 -1.97 -2.61 -6.66
N TYR A 47 -1.62 -1.65 -7.52
CA TYR A 47 -2.30 -0.38 -7.59
C TYR A 47 -3.33 -0.42 -8.73
N VAL A 48 -4.59 -0.16 -8.41
CA VAL A 48 -5.67 0.00 -9.38
C VAL A 48 -5.94 1.49 -9.50
N PHE A 49 -5.68 2.08 -10.66
CA PHE A 49 -6.07 3.46 -10.94
C PHE A 49 -7.57 3.56 -11.16
N ASN A 50 -8.13 4.76 -10.93
CA ASN A 50 -9.55 5.04 -11.19
C ASN A 50 -9.95 4.80 -12.66
N ASP A 51 -8.98 4.88 -13.57
CA ASP A 51 -9.15 4.61 -15.00
C ASP A 51 -9.27 3.10 -15.34
N GLY A 52 -9.18 2.22 -14.34
CA GLY A 52 -9.14 0.77 -14.52
C GLY A 52 -7.79 0.21 -14.93
N LEU A 53 -6.80 1.08 -15.18
CA LEU A 53 -5.41 0.71 -15.40
C LEU A 53 -4.85 0.06 -14.12
N LEU A 54 -4.30 -1.14 -14.27
CA LEU A 54 -3.75 -1.94 -13.19
C LEU A 54 -2.23 -1.87 -13.26
N TYR A 55 -1.61 -1.36 -12.22
CA TYR A 55 -0.17 -1.33 -12.06
C TYR A 55 0.21 -2.40 -11.06
N GLU A 56 0.78 -3.48 -11.59
CA GLU A 56 1.28 -4.60 -10.83
C GLU A 56 2.77 -4.39 -10.62
N ASP A 57 3.12 -3.92 -9.42
CA ASP A 57 4.51 -3.64 -9.10
C ASP A 57 5.16 -4.87 -8.45
N LYS A 58 5.94 -5.60 -9.25
CA LYS A 58 6.79 -6.69 -8.79
C LYS A 58 8.12 -6.08 -8.35
N ASN A 59 8.38 -6.06 -7.04
CA ASN A 59 9.58 -5.59 -6.32
C ASN A 59 9.59 -4.13 -5.82
N TRP A 60 8.90 -3.85 -4.71
CA TRP A 60 9.37 -2.82 -3.77
C TRP A 60 9.98 -3.48 -2.52
N GLN A 61 11.29 -3.36 -2.35
CA GLN A 61 11.88 -3.36 -1.01
C GLN A 61 11.82 -1.93 -0.48
N TYR A 62 10.88 -1.67 0.43
CA TYR A 62 10.86 -0.42 1.17
C TYR A 62 11.94 -0.47 2.26
N VAL A 63 13.17 -0.08 1.92
CA VAL A 63 14.26 0.10 2.88
C VAL A 63 14.34 1.59 3.21
N TRP A 64 14.12 1.95 4.48
CA TRP A 64 14.32 3.30 4.98
C TRP A 64 15.71 3.81 4.58
N GLY A 65 15.76 4.82 3.71
CA GLY A 65 16.95 5.64 3.48
C GLY A 65 17.82 5.34 2.25
N CYS A 66 17.50 4.37 1.38
CA CYS A 66 18.15 4.34 0.06
C CYS A 66 17.33 3.51 -0.95
N LEU A 67 16.89 4.15 -2.03
CA LEU A 67 16.23 3.50 -3.15
C LEU A 67 17.28 2.71 -3.94
N SER A 68 17.39 1.41 -3.71
CA SER A 68 18.16 0.52 -4.59
C SER A 68 17.20 -0.46 -5.25
N ILE A 69 16.94 -0.20 -6.52
CA ILE A 69 16.30 -1.11 -7.48
C ILE A 69 17.28 -2.26 -7.73
N PRO A 70 16.96 -3.52 -7.40
CA PRO A 70 17.74 -4.65 -7.89
C PRO A 70 17.49 -4.81 -9.40
N ARG A 71 18.56 -4.98 -10.17
CA ARG A 71 18.47 -5.56 -11.52
C ARG A 71 18.02 -7.01 -11.44
#